data_AF-A0A817UFH8-F1
#
_entry.id   AF-A0A817UFH8-F1
#
_cell.length_a   1.000
_cell.length_b   1.000
_cell.length_c   1.000
_cell.angle_alpha   90.00
_cell.angle_beta   90.00
_cell.angle_gamma   90.00
#
_symmetry.space_group_name_H-M   'P 1'
#
loop_
_entity.id
_entity.type
_entity.pdbx_description
1 polymer ?
#
loop_
_entity_poly.entity_id
_entity_poly.type
_entity_poly.pdbx_seq_one_letter_code
_entity_poly.pdbx_strand_id
1 'polypeptide(L)'
;MTLYRFRNCKLLRNHALIIDDLWIRNGKIADPEKIFFDEKILADIEYDCQGILIAPGYIDLQINGAFGHDFSSPDTASEAILIDVARKLTSHGVTAFLPTIVSSNADAYKTILPKYKRRAGSAKDGAAILGMHLEGPFIDKEKHGAHRTECLLKAPHGTEDLLACYGSFDNVSIVTLAPEIPNMIEKVIPELVDRYGLVVSIGHSVASLDEGERAVCSGVRFITHLFNAMLGFHHRHPNLLGLLTSHRVPATTVIHYGLIADGIHTHSATIRLAHRVHPQGLVLVTDALDALGLPEGIHRLGPQEIAVKNKRATIAGTETLCGSIASMTECVQNMRQALLDGETNKCNVKNLSENDKDKFIVDSIEAATLHPASVLRIEKQKGTLSYGADADFIFLDDKLNVLSTFIAGEQAWTITDEWSIDNIRINPNKNFMSRSPKVYLTRRETFSASHRLHSTLLSDNDNIQIFNKCNNPNGHGHNYVLEVTVIGHIDDNTGMVMNISDLKELIQIYVLTILDHKHLDLDVEYFRTKNIVSTTENLSVFIWEQLCSRIQKQYNNHVQLYEIKLYETEKNIVTYRGE
;
A
#
# COMPACT_ATOMS: atom_id res chain seq x y z
N MET A 1 -12.04 -20.30 -12.75
CA MET A 1 -12.16 -18.89 -12.30
C MET A 1 -10.77 -18.35 -12.16
N THR A 2 -10.53 -17.11 -12.60
CA THR A 2 -9.20 -16.51 -12.70
C THR A 2 -8.52 -16.42 -11.33
N LEU A 3 -7.29 -16.93 -11.26
CA LEU A 3 -6.40 -16.83 -10.12
C LEU A 3 -5.43 -15.68 -10.33
N TYR A 4 -5.44 -14.71 -9.41
CA TYR A 4 -4.55 -13.56 -9.43
C TYR A 4 -3.47 -13.70 -8.35
N ARG A 5 -2.25 -13.27 -8.67
CA ARG A 5 -1.16 -13.12 -7.71
C ARG A 5 -0.55 -11.73 -7.82
N PHE A 6 -0.49 -11.03 -6.70
CA PHE A 6 0.27 -9.81 -6.53
C PHE A 6 1.53 -10.20 -5.76
N ARG A 7 2.69 -10.09 -6.39
CA ARG A 7 3.96 -10.50 -5.80
C ARG A 7 4.79 -9.32 -5.33
N ASN A 8 5.74 -9.59 -4.43
CA ASN A 8 6.64 -8.57 -3.88
C ASN A 8 5.86 -7.42 -3.24
N CYS A 9 4.83 -7.71 -2.44
CA CYS A 9 4.00 -6.70 -1.81
C CYS A 9 4.49 -6.43 -0.39
N LYS A 10 4.30 -5.20 0.12
CA LYS A 10 4.32 -4.91 1.55
C LYS A 10 2.88 -5.05 2.05
N LEU A 11 2.51 -6.17 2.66
CA LEU A 11 1.14 -6.44 3.11
C LEU A 11 0.93 -6.02 4.56
N LEU A 12 -0.19 -5.37 4.87
CA LEU A 12 -0.68 -5.27 6.25
C LEU A 12 -1.44 -6.55 6.62
N ARG A 13 -0.83 -7.37 7.49
CA ARG A 13 -1.42 -8.63 7.98
C ARG A 13 -0.95 -8.90 9.40
N ASN A 14 -1.85 -9.37 10.27
CA ASN A 14 -1.56 -9.72 11.66
C ASN A 14 -0.86 -8.59 12.45
N HIS A 15 -1.37 -7.37 12.36
CA HIS A 15 -0.83 -6.20 13.06
C HIS A 15 0.62 -5.83 12.70
N ALA A 16 1.08 -6.22 11.51
CA ALA A 16 2.42 -5.93 11.02
C ALA A 16 2.43 -5.69 9.51
N LEU A 17 3.46 -4.98 9.05
CA LEU A 17 3.81 -4.92 7.64
C LEU A 17 4.78 -6.06 7.32
N ILE A 18 4.39 -6.95 6.41
CA ILE A 18 5.20 -8.10 6.00
C ILE A 18 5.46 -8.04 4.49
N ILE A 19 6.62 -8.54 4.05
CA ILE A 19 6.88 -8.73 2.62
C ILE A 19 6.39 -10.13 2.25
N ASP A 20 5.34 -10.19 1.44
CA ASP A 20 4.69 -11.43 1.03
C ASP A 20 3.85 -11.19 -0.24
N ASP A 21 3.30 -12.26 -0.81
CA ASP A 21 2.42 -12.22 -1.96
C ASP A 21 0.94 -12.24 -1.55
N LEU A 22 0.09 -11.53 -2.30
CA LEU A 22 -1.36 -11.58 -2.16
C LEU A 22 -1.97 -12.43 -3.27
N TRP A 23 -2.70 -13.46 -2.89
CA TRP A 23 -3.40 -14.35 -3.83
C TRP A 23 -4.90 -14.10 -3.77
N ILE A 24 -5.55 -14.05 -4.93
CA ILE A 24 -6.97 -13.73 -5.03
C ILE A 24 -7.65 -14.68 -5.99
N ARG A 25 -8.77 -15.25 -5.54
CA ARG A 25 -9.64 -16.10 -6.35
C ARG A 25 -11.08 -15.91 -5.93
N ASN A 26 -11.98 -15.76 -6.89
CA ASN A 26 -13.43 -15.64 -6.66
C ASN A 26 -13.80 -14.47 -5.73
N GLY A 27 -13.09 -13.36 -5.86
CA GLY A 27 -13.27 -12.17 -5.02
C GLY A 27 -12.93 -12.37 -3.55
N LYS A 28 -12.15 -13.41 -3.22
CA LYS A 28 -11.66 -13.70 -1.88
C LYS A 28 -10.14 -13.75 -1.85
N ILE A 29 -9.55 -13.38 -0.70
CA ILE A 29 -8.14 -13.61 -0.43
C ILE A 29 -7.92 -15.13 -0.33
N ALA A 30 -7.10 -15.67 -1.21
CA ALA A 30 -6.83 -17.09 -1.30
C ALA A 30 -5.60 -17.48 -0.46
N ASP A 31 -5.64 -18.71 0.04
CA ASP A 31 -4.54 -19.31 0.78
C ASP A 31 -3.50 -19.89 -0.20
N PRO A 32 -2.26 -19.35 -0.25
CA PRO A 32 -1.23 -19.82 -1.17
C PRO A 32 -0.78 -21.25 -0.88
N GLU A 33 -0.89 -21.74 0.37
CA GLU A 33 -0.48 -23.10 0.72
C GLU A 33 -1.33 -24.12 -0.04
N LYS A 34 -2.64 -23.93 -0.07
CA LYS A 34 -3.58 -24.79 -0.81
C LYS A 34 -3.34 -24.72 -2.32
N ILE A 35 -3.08 -23.52 -2.84
CA ILE A 35 -2.82 -23.33 -4.27
C ILE A 35 -1.54 -24.09 -4.68
N PHE A 36 -0.48 -23.95 -3.89
CA PHE A 36 0.82 -24.52 -4.24
C PHE A 36 0.91 -26.02 -3.98
N PHE A 37 0.49 -26.49 -2.80
CA PHE A 37 0.66 -27.89 -2.39
C PHE A 37 -0.46 -28.80 -2.89
N ASP A 38 -1.72 -28.35 -2.84
CA ASP A 38 -2.87 -29.17 -3.19
C ASP A 38 -3.18 -29.08 -4.69
N GLU A 39 -3.31 -27.87 -5.20
CA GLU A 39 -3.76 -27.64 -6.59
C GLU A 39 -2.61 -27.67 -7.61
N LYS A 40 -1.40 -27.26 -7.20
CA LYS A 40 -0.18 -27.25 -8.04
C LYS A 40 -0.35 -26.45 -9.34
N ILE A 41 -1.05 -25.32 -9.25
CA ILE A 41 -1.30 -24.41 -10.36
C ILE A 41 -0.54 -23.10 -10.19
N LEU A 42 -0.28 -22.42 -11.32
CA LEU A 42 0.24 -21.05 -11.33
C LEU A 42 -0.94 -20.07 -11.41
N ALA A 43 -0.68 -18.81 -11.06
CA ALA A 43 -1.66 -17.75 -11.27
C ALA A 43 -1.90 -17.51 -12.76
N ASP A 44 -3.16 -17.24 -13.13
CA ASP A 44 -3.55 -16.88 -14.49
C ASP A 44 -3.08 -15.46 -14.84
N ILE A 45 -3.05 -14.57 -13.83
CA ILE A 45 -2.62 -13.19 -13.94
C ILE A 45 -1.71 -12.86 -12.76
N GLU A 46 -0.52 -12.35 -13.05
CA GLU A 46 0.40 -11.88 -12.01
C GLU A 46 0.70 -10.37 -12.13
N TYR A 47 1.01 -9.75 -11.00
CA TYR A 47 1.48 -8.36 -10.88
C TYR A 47 2.72 -8.30 -9.98
N ASP A 48 3.79 -7.63 -10.39
CA ASP A 48 4.95 -7.35 -9.52
C ASP A 48 4.77 -5.99 -8.86
N CYS A 49 4.37 -5.99 -7.60
CA CYS A 49 4.06 -4.79 -6.85
C CYS A 49 5.30 -3.99 -6.42
N GLN A 50 6.53 -4.48 -6.65
CA GLN A 50 7.77 -3.75 -6.37
C GLN A 50 7.84 -3.11 -4.97
N GLY A 51 7.27 -3.77 -3.96
CA GLY A 51 7.23 -3.31 -2.57
C GLY A 51 6.08 -2.36 -2.22
N ILE A 52 5.12 -2.11 -3.13
CA ILE A 52 3.92 -1.30 -2.84
C ILE A 52 3.20 -1.83 -1.60
N LEU A 53 2.75 -0.90 -0.75
CA LEU A 53 1.94 -1.20 0.42
C LEU A 53 0.52 -1.59 -0.01
N ILE A 54 0.09 -2.78 0.38
CA ILE A 54 -1.28 -3.26 0.22
C ILE A 54 -1.91 -3.41 1.60
N ALA A 55 -3.03 -2.74 1.78
CA ALA A 55 -3.83 -2.76 2.99
C ALA A 55 -5.26 -3.23 2.69
N PRO A 56 -6.01 -3.72 3.69
CA PRO A 56 -7.46 -3.87 3.54
C PRO A 56 -8.10 -2.54 3.14
N GLY A 57 -9.18 -2.59 2.37
CA GLY A 57 -9.92 -1.38 2.01
C GLY A 57 -10.58 -0.73 3.23
N TYR A 58 -10.66 0.60 3.22
CA TYR A 58 -11.17 1.35 4.36
C TYR A 58 -12.68 1.14 4.57
N ILE A 59 -13.09 1.19 5.84
CA ILE A 59 -14.48 1.07 6.29
C ILE A 59 -14.86 2.32 7.06
N ASP A 60 -15.81 3.10 6.54
CA ASP A 60 -16.31 4.31 7.21
C ASP A 60 -17.64 4.06 7.91
N LEU A 61 -17.64 4.11 9.25
CA LEU A 61 -18.84 3.83 10.07
C LEU A 61 -19.71 5.06 10.30
N GLN A 62 -19.22 6.27 10.00
CA GLN A 62 -19.98 7.50 10.21
C GLN A 62 -19.64 8.53 9.12
N ILE A 63 -20.57 8.67 8.18
CA ILE A 63 -20.54 9.62 7.08
C ILE A 63 -21.97 10.09 6.78
N ASN A 64 -22.23 11.39 6.95
CA ASN A 64 -23.56 11.98 6.87
C ASN A 64 -23.95 12.34 5.43
N GLY A 65 -22.95 12.57 4.58
CA GLY A 65 -23.13 12.82 3.16
C GLY A 65 -21.79 12.86 2.44
N ALA A 66 -21.86 12.88 1.11
CA ALA A 66 -20.71 13.17 0.25
C ALA A 66 -21.15 13.60 -1.15
N PHE A 67 -20.27 14.29 -1.86
CA PHE A 67 -20.39 14.64 -3.27
C PHE A 67 -21.70 15.39 -3.62
N GLY A 68 -22.16 16.25 -2.71
CA GLY A 68 -23.39 17.04 -2.82
C GLY A 68 -24.66 16.32 -2.37
N HIS A 69 -24.54 15.14 -1.75
CA HIS A 69 -25.67 14.35 -1.28
C HIS A 69 -25.68 14.21 0.24
N ASP A 70 -26.68 14.82 0.87
CA ASP A 70 -27.06 14.59 2.28
C ASP A 70 -27.95 13.36 2.39
N PHE A 71 -27.53 12.37 3.18
CA PHE A 71 -28.27 11.13 3.36
C PHE A 71 -29.54 11.30 4.21
N SER A 72 -29.62 12.36 5.01
CA SER A 72 -30.77 12.65 5.86
C SER A 72 -31.91 13.39 5.14
N SER A 73 -31.73 13.70 3.85
CA SER A 73 -32.73 14.41 3.05
C SER A 73 -33.74 13.45 2.39
N PRO A 74 -35.03 13.47 2.79
CA PRO A 74 -36.04 12.58 2.21
C PRO A 74 -36.33 12.88 0.74
N ASP A 75 -36.12 14.12 0.31
CA ASP A 75 -36.39 14.61 -1.06
C ASP A 75 -35.40 14.03 -2.06
N THR A 76 -34.14 13.84 -1.66
CA THR A 76 -33.07 13.33 -2.52
C THR A 76 -32.79 11.85 -2.29
N ALA A 77 -33.24 11.26 -1.16
CA ALA A 77 -32.95 9.87 -0.85
C ALA A 77 -33.39 8.90 -1.97
N SER A 78 -32.40 8.18 -2.52
CA SER A 78 -32.58 7.11 -3.50
C SER A 78 -31.41 6.12 -3.49
N GLU A 79 -31.65 4.89 -3.94
CA GLU A 79 -30.61 3.87 -4.09
C GLU A 79 -29.53 4.28 -5.11
N ALA A 80 -29.94 4.95 -6.19
CA ALA A 80 -29.02 5.42 -7.23
C ALA A 80 -27.98 6.43 -6.69
N ILE A 81 -28.39 7.33 -5.79
CA ILE A 81 -27.50 8.29 -5.15
C ILE A 81 -26.48 7.57 -4.25
N LEU A 82 -26.91 6.57 -3.46
CA LEU A 82 -25.96 5.81 -2.65
C LEU A 82 -24.97 5.03 -3.52
N ILE A 83 -25.38 4.50 -4.68
CA ILE A 83 -24.47 3.83 -5.60
C ILE A 83 -23.47 4.83 -6.19
N ASP A 84 -23.91 6.03 -6.59
CA ASP A 84 -23.00 7.07 -7.09
C ASP A 84 -21.97 7.47 -6.03
N VAL A 85 -22.40 7.71 -4.79
CA VAL A 85 -21.50 8.00 -3.67
C VAL A 85 -20.56 6.81 -3.39
N ALA A 86 -21.08 5.58 -3.36
CA ALA A 86 -20.28 4.38 -3.16
C ALA A 86 -19.16 4.22 -4.21
N ARG A 87 -19.43 4.58 -5.47
CA ARG A 87 -18.42 4.60 -6.55
C ARG A 87 -17.38 5.68 -6.28
N LYS A 88 -17.81 6.90 -5.98
CA LYS A 88 -16.88 8.02 -5.76
C LYS A 88 -16.02 7.84 -4.51
N LEU A 89 -16.53 7.24 -3.44
CA LEU A 89 -15.77 6.94 -2.22
C LEU A 89 -14.57 6.02 -2.46
N THR A 90 -14.57 5.22 -3.52
CA THR A 90 -13.43 4.36 -3.86
C THR A 90 -12.16 5.15 -4.22
N SER A 91 -12.26 6.41 -4.64
CA SER A 91 -11.09 7.29 -4.83
C SER A 91 -10.40 7.68 -3.52
N HIS A 92 -11.09 7.47 -2.40
CA HIS A 92 -10.59 7.71 -1.05
C HIS A 92 -10.31 6.40 -0.31
N GLY A 93 -10.11 5.29 -1.04
CA GLY A 93 -9.75 3.98 -0.49
C GLY A 93 -10.86 3.26 0.27
N VAL A 94 -12.07 3.83 0.30
CA VAL A 94 -13.22 3.25 1.00
C VAL A 94 -13.83 2.13 0.16
N THR A 95 -13.87 0.93 0.71
CA THR A 95 -14.51 -0.25 0.09
C THR A 95 -15.80 -0.65 0.77
N ALA A 96 -16.09 -0.10 1.95
CA ALA A 96 -17.36 -0.29 2.64
C ALA A 96 -17.71 0.92 3.53
N PHE A 97 -18.99 1.24 3.69
CA PHE A 97 -19.41 2.35 4.55
C PHE A 97 -20.84 2.19 5.10
N LEU A 98 -21.17 3.05 6.06
CA LEU A 98 -22.51 3.24 6.61
C LEU A 98 -23.02 4.66 6.34
N PRO A 99 -23.95 4.88 5.39
CA PRO A 99 -24.67 6.15 5.32
C PRO A 99 -25.31 6.46 6.67
N THR A 100 -25.02 7.66 7.19
CA THR A 100 -25.44 8.09 8.52
C THR A 100 -26.62 9.04 8.40
N ILE A 101 -27.69 8.73 9.14
CA ILE A 101 -28.91 9.53 9.17
C ILE A 101 -28.98 10.22 10.53
N VAL A 102 -28.83 11.54 10.53
CA VAL A 102 -28.90 12.34 11.76
C VAL A 102 -30.36 12.58 12.15
N SER A 103 -30.55 13.14 13.35
CA SER A 103 -31.87 13.30 13.97
C SER A 103 -32.87 14.01 13.06
N SER A 104 -33.91 13.25 12.72
CA SER A 104 -34.96 13.65 11.79
C SER A 104 -36.34 13.28 12.33
N ASN A 105 -37.39 13.85 11.73
CA ASN A 105 -38.76 13.47 12.06
C ASN A 105 -39.05 12.04 11.58
N ALA A 106 -40.00 11.36 12.24
CA ALA A 106 -40.35 9.97 11.93
C ALA A 106 -40.69 9.74 10.44
N ASP A 107 -41.37 10.68 9.79
CA ASP A 107 -41.73 10.58 8.37
C ASP A 107 -40.50 10.57 7.45
N ALA A 108 -39.44 11.30 7.82
CA ALA A 108 -38.19 11.30 7.07
C ALA A 108 -37.51 9.93 7.18
N TYR A 109 -37.38 9.36 8.38
CA TYR A 109 -36.83 8.01 8.55
C TYR A 109 -37.64 6.97 7.75
N LYS A 110 -38.98 6.99 7.88
CA LYS A 110 -39.87 6.06 7.16
C LYS A 110 -39.79 6.22 5.63
N THR A 111 -39.38 7.38 5.14
CA THR A 111 -39.15 7.64 3.71
C THR A 111 -37.77 7.18 3.25
N ILE A 112 -36.74 7.39 4.08
CA ILE A 112 -35.32 7.16 3.72
C ILE A 112 -34.93 5.69 3.91
N LEU A 113 -35.18 5.11 5.09
CA LEU A 113 -34.64 3.80 5.46
C LEU A 113 -35.02 2.67 4.47
N PRO A 114 -36.24 2.61 3.90
CA PRO A 114 -36.58 1.58 2.91
C PRO A 114 -35.82 1.68 1.58
N LYS A 115 -35.28 2.86 1.26
CA LYS A 115 -34.53 3.13 0.01
C LYS A 115 -33.04 2.81 0.15
N TYR A 116 -32.51 2.81 1.37
CA TYR A 116 -31.10 2.63 1.66
C TYR A 116 -30.83 1.20 2.14
N LYS A 117 -30.68 0.30 1.17
CA LYS A 117 -30.51 -1.13 1.43
C LYS A 117 -29.05 -1.52 1.58
N ARG A 118 -28.80 -2.53 2.41
CA ARG A 118 -27.52 -3.24 2.45
C ARG A 118 -27.18 -3.76 1.06
N ARG A 119 -25.91 -3.64 0.67
CA ARG A 119 -25.44 -4.03 -0.67
C ARG A 119 -23.99 -4.46 -0.64
N ALA A 120 -23.67 -5.57 -1.30
CA ALA A 120 -22.30 -5.96 -1.54
C ALA A 120 -21.62 -4.94 -2.48
N GLY A 121 -20.33 -4.70 -2.26
CA GLY A 121 -19.53 -3.86 -3.15
C GLY A 121 -19.20 -4.59 -4.46
N SER A 122 -18.85 -3.83 -5.48
CA SER A 122 -18.30 -4.36 -6.74
C SER A 122 -17.40 -3.31 -7.40
N ALA A 123 -16.52 -3.72 -8.32
CA ALA A 123 -15.72 -2.76 -9.09
C ALA A 123 -16.59 -1.78 -9.88
N LYS A 124 -17.74 -2.23 -10.40
CA LYS A 124 -18.66 -1.40 -11.18
C LYS A 124 -19.41 -0.38 -10.33
N ASP A 125 -19.93 -0.81 -9.19
CA ASP A 125 -20.88 -0.03 -8.40
C ASP A 125 -20.26 0.51 -7.10
N GLY A 126 -18.96 0.28 -6.88
CA GLY A 126 -18.20 0.85 -5.76
C GLY A 126 -18.38 0.13 -4.42
N ALA A 127 -18.15 0.88 -3.35
CA ALA A 127 -18.12 0.40 -1.98
C ALA A 127 -19.40 -0.36 -1.55
N ALA A 128 -19.22 -1.32 -0.65
CA ALA A 128 -20.30 -2.02 0.01
C ALA A 128 -21.07 -1.07 0.93
N ILE A 129 -22.40 -1.20 0.95
CA ILE A 129 -23.27 -0.50 1.90
C ILE A 129 -23.56 -1.49 3.00
N LEU A 130 -22.92 -1.30 4.16
CA LEU A 130 -23.00 -2.25 5.27
C LEU A 130 -24.25 -2.04 6.14
N GLY A 131 -25.24 -1.30 5.66
CA GLY A 131 -26.41 -0.85 6.41
C GLY A 131 -26.30 0.65 6.72
N MET A 132 -27.15 1.14 7.61
CA MET A 132 -27.19 2.54 8.02
C MET A 132 -26.71 2.72 9.46
N HIS A 133 -26.18 3.90 9.73
CA HIS A 133 -25.93 4.38 11.09
C HIS A 133 -27.01 5.43 11.41
N LEU A 134 -27.86 5.15 12.41
CA LEU A 134 -28.87 6.11 12.88
C LEU A 134 -28.28 6.92 14.04
N GLU A 135 -28.05 8.21 13.83
CA GLU A 135 -27.50 9.10 14.85
C GLU A 135 -28.61 9.95 15.50
N GLY A 136 -29.14 9.46 16.62
CA GLY A 136 -30.36 9.97 17.23
C GLY A 136 -31.63 9.51 16.49
N PRO A 137 -32.83 10.05 16.82
CA PRO A 137 -33.07 11.27 17.59
C PRO A 137 -33.13 11.10 19.11
N PHE A 138 -32.81 9.92 19.62
CA PHE A 138 -32.82 9.60 21.04
C PHE A 138 -31.50 9.99 21.73
N ILE A 139 -31.17 11.27 21.65
CA ILE A 139 -29.93 11.87 22.16
C ILE A 139 -30.24 13.05 23.09
N ASP A 140 -29.25 13.50 23.86
CA ASP A 140 -29.44 14.58 24.82
C ASP A 140 -29.58 15.95 24.17
N LYS A 141 -30.45 16.78 24.76
CA LYS A 141 -30.79 18.10 24.23
C LYS A 141 -29.68 19.13 24.41
N GLU A 142 -28.88 19.05 25.48
CA GLU A 142 -27.76 19.97 25.72
C GLU A 142 -26.54 19.60 24.88
N LYS A 143 -26.47 18.35 24.43
CA LYS A 143 -25.43 17.80 23.56
C LYS A 143 -25.93 17.51 22.15
N HIS A 144 -26.87 18.31 21.66
CA HIS A 144 -27.46 18.12 20.34
C HIS A 144 -26.48 18.38 19.18
N GLY A 145 -25.43 19.18 19.35
CA GLY A 145 -24.49 19.49 18.26
C GLY A 145 -25.20 20.09 17.05
N ALA A 146 -25.00 19.50 15.86
CA ALA A 146 -25.68 19.92 14.62
C ALA A 146 -27.13 19.39 14.48
N HIS A 147 -27.62 18.60 15.44
CA HIS A 147 -28.93 17.98 15.36
C HIS A 147 -30.05 18.99 15.63
N ARG A 148 -31.14 18.89 14.87
CA ARG A 148 -32.34 19.72 15.05
C ARG A 148 -33.04 19.36 16.35
N THR A 149 -33.05 20.30 17.29
CA THR A 149 -33.60 20.12 18.64
C THR A 149 -35.08 19.73 18.67
N GLU A 150 -35.85 20.18 17.67
CA GLU A 150 -37.27 19.87 17.49
C GLU A 150 -37.52 18.42 17.07
N CYS A 151 -36.52 17.74 16.50
CA CYS A 151 -36.61 16.34 16.12
C CYS A 151 -36.29 15.39 17.30
N LEU A 152 -35.71 15.89 18.39
CA LEU A 152 -35.19 15.05 19.48
C LEU A 152 -36.30 14.42 20.31
N LEU A 153 -36.17 13.11 20.56
CA LEU A 153 -37.18 12.29 21.21
C LEU A 153 -36.66 11.65 22.51
N LYS A 154 -37.62 11.27 23.36
CA LYS A 154 -37.39 10.37 24.50
C LYS A 154 -38.04 9.01 24.20
N ALA A 155 -37.69 7.99 24.98
CA ALA A 155 -38.25 6.64 24.82
C ALA A 155 -38.97 6.13 26.10
N PRO A 156 -40.10 6.75 26.53
CA PRO A 156 -40.84 6.31 27.72
C PRO A 156 -41.35 4.86 27.65
N HIS A 157 -41.65 4.35 26.46
CA HIS A 157 -42.06 2.96 26.17
C HIS A 157 -40.89 2.10 25.67
N GLY A 158 -39.65 2.62 25.69
CA GLY A 158 -38.45 1.88 25.29
C GLY A 158 -38.38 1.67 23.77
N THR A 159 -38.03 0.46 23.34
CA THR A 159 -37.77 0.13 21.93
C THR A 159 -38.97 0.35 21.02
N GLU A 160 -40.20 0.29 21.55
CA GLU A 160 -41.42 0.62 20.81
C GLU A 160 -41.40 2.05 20.27
N ASP A 161 -40.88 3.02 21.02
CA ASP A 161 -40.76 4.41 20.55
C ASP A 161 -39.72 4.54 19.43
N LEU A 162 -38.63 3.77 19.51
CA LEU A 162 -37.62 3.71 18.44
C LEU A 162 -38.23 3.14 17.16
N LEU A 163 -38.97 2.02 17.25
CA LEU A 163 -39.68 1.44 16.11
C LEU A 163 -40.74 2.38 15.54
N ALA A 164 -41.47 3.10 16.40
CA ALA A 164 -42.45 4.09 15.96
C ALA A 164 -41.81 5.26 15.19
N CYS A 165 -40.59 5.65 15.58
CA CYS A 165 -39.79 6.68 14.92
C CYS A 165 -39.19 6.17 13.60
N TYR A 166 -38.37 5.13 13.66
CA TYR A 166 -37.59 4.63 12.52
C TYR A 166 -38.42 3.79 11.53
N GLY A 167 -39.51 3.19 12.00
CA GLY A 167 -40.37 2.29 11.23
C GLY A 167 -39.86 0.84 11.18
N SER A 168 -38.57 0.63 10.92
CA SER A 168 -37.93 -0.70 10.92
C SER A 168 -36.42 -0.59 11.16
N PHE A 169 -35.81 -1.71 11.55
CA PHE A 169 -34.36 -1.87 11.66
C PHE A 169 -33.74 -2.70 10.50
N ASP A 170 -34.51 -3.09 9.48
CA ASP A 170 -34.11 -4.10 8.47
C ASP A 170 -32.88 -3.76 7.61
N ASN A 171 -32.34 -2.54 7.70
CA ASN A 171 -31.08 -2.15 7.05
C ASN A 171 -30.18 -1.33 7.97
N VAL A 172 -30.42 -1.37 9.28
CA VAL A 172 -29.64 -0.63 10.28
C VAL A 172 -28.50 -1.50 10.78
N SER A 173 -27.33 -0.89 10.98
CA SER A 173 -26.15 -1.52 11.59
C SER A 173 -25.83 -0.91 12.94
N ILE A 174 -25.87 0.42 13.01
CA ILE A 174 -25.51 1.17 14.21
C ILE A 174 -26.66 2.08 14.62
N VAL A 175 -26.94 2.16 15.92
CA VAL A 175 -27.80 3.20 16.50
C VAL A 175 -26.99 3.94 17.56
N THR A 176 -26.84 5.26 17.38
CA THR A 176 -26.29 6.17 18.40
C THR A 176 -27.41 6.75 19.23
N LEU A 177 -27.28 6.63 20.55
CA LEU A 177 -28.24 7.16 21.54
C LEU A 177 -27.52 7.69 22.78
N ALA A 178 -28.22 8.50 23.58
CA ALA A 178 -27.70 8.98 24.87
C ALA A 178 -28.16 8.03 26.01
N PRO A 179 -27.24 7.33 26.70
CA PRO A 179 -27.59 6.27 27.65
C PRO A 179 -28.30 6.76 28.93
N GLU A 180 -28.15 8.02 29.30
CA GLU A 180 -28.81 8.66 30.44
C GLU A 180 -30.32 8.89 30.22
N ILE A 181 -30.81 8.79 28.99
CA ILE A 181 -32.25 8.91 28.70
C ILE A 181 -32.99 7.73 29.35
N PRO A 182 -34.12 7.96 30.04
CA PRO A 182 -34.88 6.89 30.68
C PRO A 182 -35.18 5.71 29.75
N ASN A 183 -35.09 4.49 30.30
CA ASN A 183 -35.22 3.20 29.61
C ASN A 183 -34.10 2.80 28.65
N MET A 184 -33.10 3.65 28.37
CA MET A 184 -32.02 3.28 27.44
C MET A 184 -31.20 2.10 27.95
N ILE A 185 -30.52 2.25 29.08
CA ILE A 185 -29.61 1.23 29.63
C ILE A 185 -30.33 -0.09 29.95
N GLU A 186 -31.51 -0.01 30.57
CA GLU A 186 -32.17 -1.18 31.16
C GLU A 186 -33.09 -1.93 30.18
N LYS A 187 -33.50 -1.31 29.07
CA LYS A 187 -34.46 -1.90 28.12
C LYS A 187 -34.01 -1.81 26.67
N VAL A 188 -33.75 -0.59 26.19
CA VAL A 188 -33.49 -0.35 24.75
C VAL A 188 -32.17 -0.99 24.32
N ILE A 189 -31.08 -0.72 25.05
CA ILE A 189 -29.75 -1.23 24.66
C ILE A 189 -29.74 -2.76 24.59
N PRO A 190 -30.18 -3.52 25.61
CA PRO A 190 -30.23 -4.98 25.52
C PRO A 190 -31.12 -5.47 24.38
N GLU A 191 -32.28 -4.85 24.15
CA GLU A 191 -33.18 -5.30 23.08
C GLU A 191 -32.61 -5.05 21.68
N LEU A 192 -32.01 -3.88 21.43
CA LEU A 192 -31.36 -3.60 20.14
C LEU A 192 -30.22 -4.59 19.85
N VAL A 193 -29.45 -4.98 20.87
CA VAL A 193 -28.34 -5.93 20.72
C VAL A 193 -28.84 -7.37 20.58
N ASP A 194 -29.63 -7.86 21.54
CA ASP A 194 -29.96 -9.29 21.63
C ASP A 194 -31.03 -9.71 20.62
N ARG A 195 -32.02 -8.84 20.36
CA ARG A 195 -33.15 -9.16 19.47
C ARG A 195 -32.90 -8.75 18.04
N TYR A 196 -32.25 -7.60 17.82
CA TYR A 196 -32.06 -7.04 16.49
C TYR A 196 -30.62 -7.17 15.98
N GLY A 197 -29.67 -7.60 16.81
CA GLY A 197 -28.27 -7.78 16.40
C GLY A 197 -27.58 -6.48 16.02
N LEU A 198 -28.06 -5.33 16.49
CA LEU A 198 -27.52 -4.02 16.16
C LEU A 198 -26.31 -3.70 17.03
N VAL A 199 -25.39 -2.91 16.50
CA VAL A 199 -24.37 -2.25 17.30
C VAL A 199 -25.00 -1.02 17.93
N VAL A 200 -24.96 -0.93 19.24
CA VAL A 200 -25.35 0.29 19.95
C VAL A 200 -24.11 1.12 20.26
N SER A 201 -24.19 2.38 19.84
CA SER A 201 -23.21 3.41 20.14
C SER A 201 -23.76 4.43 21.12
N ILE A 202 -22.90 5.02 21.94
CA ILE A 202 -23.25 6.13 22.83
C ILE A 202 -22.58 7.42 22.36
N GLY A 203 -23.35 8.50 22.31
CA GLY A 203 -22.90 9.81 21.83
C GLY A 203 -23.97 10.85 22.04
N HIS A 204 -23.65 12.14 21.81
CA HIS A 204 -24.58 13.24 22.03
C HIS A 204 -25.21 13.19 23.43
N SER A 205 -24.35 13.07 24.44
CA SER A 205 -24.74 12.60 25.78
C SER A 205 -24.04 13.37 26.89
N VAL A 206 -24.78 13.58 27.97
CA VAL A 206 -24.30 14.10 29.25
C VAL A 206 -24.02 13.00 30.29
N ALA A 207 -23.93 11.75 29.86
CA ALA A 207 -23.75 10.62 30.76
C ALA A 207 -22.44 10.68 31.55
N SER A 208 -22.57 10.29 32.81
CA SER A 208 -21.46 10.01 33.71
C SER A 208 -20.71 8.74 33.32
N LEU A 209 -19.55 8.51 33.95
CA LEU A 209 -18.82 7.26 33.79
C LEU A 209 -19.65 6.05 34.23
N ASP A 210 -20.40 6.15 35.33
CA ASP A 210 -21.22 5.05 35.86
C ASP A 210 -22.32 4.62 34.88
N GLU A 211 -23.02 5.60 34.29
CA GLU A 211 -24.01 5.34 33.25
C GLU A 211 -23.37 4.72 32.00
N GLY A 212 -22.19 5.22 31.59
CA GLY A 212 -21.42 4.63 30.51
C GLY A 212 -21.02 3.18 30.78
N GLU A 213 -20.51 2.87 31.98
CA GLU A 213 -20.09 1.53 32.38
C GLU A 213 -21.28 0.56 32.37
N ARG A 214 -22.42 1.00 32.90
CA ARG A 214 -23.68 0.24 32.86
C ARG A 214 -24.16 0.03 31.42
N ALA A 215 -24.10 1.05 30.57
CA ALA A 215 -24.47 0.95 29.16
C ALA A 215 -23.61 -0.08 28.40
N VAL A 216 -22.29 -0.11 28.66
CA VAL A 216 -21.37 -1.11 28.09
C VAL A 216 -21.69 -2.51 28.61
N CYS A 217 -22.02 -2.65 29.90
CA CYS A 217 -22.48 -3.92 30.47
C CYS A 217 -23.81 -4.39 29.86
N SER A 218 -24.69 -3.45 29.48
CA SER A 218 -25.96 -3.73 28.79
C SER A 218 -25.80 -4.03 27.28
N GLY A 219 -24.60 -3.87 26.71
CA GLY A 219 -24.31 -4.27 25.33
C GLY A 219 -23.72 -3.19 24.42
N VAL A 220 -23.52 -1.96 24.88
CA VAL A 220 -22.81 -0.93 24.10
C VAL A 220 -21.41 -1.41 23.72
N ARG A 221 -21.01 -1.09 22.48
CA ARG A 221 -19.69 -1.45 21.93
C ARG A 221 -18.97 -0.30 21.23
N PHE A 222 -19.64 0.83 21.04
CA PHE A 222 -19.09 1.97 20.32
C PHE A 222 -19.38 3.30 21.05
N ILE A 223 -18.47 4.27 20.91
CA ILE A 223 -18.66 5.66 21.30
C ILE A 223 -18.60 6.51 20.03
N THR A 224 -19.62 7.29 19.76
CA THR A 224 -19.68 8.13 18.56
C THR A 224 -18.75 9.33 18.71
N HIS A 225 -17.95 9.59 17.67
CA HIS A 225 -17.01 10.73 17.52
C HIS A 225 -16.46 11.32 18.83
N LEU A 226 -15.74 10.49 19.60
CA LEU A 226 -15.15 10.79 20.90
C LEU A 226 -14.68 12.25 20.99
N PHE A 227 -14.92 12.89 22.14
CA PHE A 227 -14.76 14.33 22.44
C PHE A 227 -15.88 15.25 21.94
N ASN A 228 -16.54 14.93 20.83
CA ASN A 228 -17.56 15.79 20.23
C ASN A 228 -18.93 15.54 20.86
N ALA A 229 -19.73 16.60 21.05
CA ALA A 229 -21.09 16.52 21.59
C ALA A 229 -21.22 15.63 22.85
N MET A 230 -20.26 15.72 23.77
CA MET A 230 -20.31 15.01 25.05
C MET A 230 -19.79 15.90 26.18
N LEU A 231 -19.90 15.45 27.44
CA LEU A 231 -19.21 16.15 28.53
C LEU A 231 -17.69 16.00 28.38
N GLY A 232 -16.97 17.09 28.62
CA GLY A 232 -15.51 17.10 28.61
C GLY A 232 -14.92 16.26 29.75
N PHE A 233 -13.65 15.90 29.61
CA PHE A 233 -12.91 15.21 30.67
C PHE A 233 -12.72 16.13 31.88
N HIS A 234 -13.07 15.65 33.07
CA HIS A 234 -12.76 16.31 34.34
C HIS A 234 -12.15 15.29 35.31
N HIS A 235 -11.11 15.67 36.06
CA HIS A 235 -10.33 14.72 36.88
C HIS A 235 -11.14 14.00 37.97
N ARG A 236 -12.23 14.61 38.47
CA ARG A 236 -13.15 13.98 39.44
C ARG A 236 -14.33 13.26 38.78
N HIS A 237 -14.67 13.65 37.56
CA HIS A 237 -15.84 13.19 36.83
C HIS A 237 -15.41 13.00 35.37
N PRO A 238 -14.76 11.87 35.04
CA PRO A 238 -14.17 11.67 33.72
C PRO A 238 -15.22 11.42 32.63
N ASN A 239 -16.50 11.27 33.01
CA ASN A 239 -17.65 11.08 32.13
C ASN A 239 -17.42 9.92 31.15
N LEU A 240 -18.00 9.97 29.95
CA LEU A 240 -17.83 8.91 28.95
C LEU A 240 -16.37 8.69 28.52
N LEU A 241 -15.52 9.72 28.57
CA LEU A 241 -14.08 9.55 28.27
C LEU A 241 -13.37 8.63 29.26
N GLY A 242 -13.89 8.52 30.49
CA GLY A 242 -13.38 7.58 31.49
C GLY A 242 -13.54 6.11 31.09
N LEU A 243 -14.41 5.80 30.11
CA LEU A 243 -14.61 4.43 29.64
C LEU A 243 -13.33 3.82 29.03
N LEU A 244 -12.49 4.64 28.41
CA LEU A 244 -11.24 4.18 27.77
C LEU A 244 -10.26 3.54 28.77
N THR A 245 -10.44 3.78 30.07
CA THR A 245 -9.63 3.21 31.15
C THR A 245 -10.46 2.60 32.27
N SER A 246 -11.75 2.34 32.02
CA SER A 246 -12.62 1.76 33.05
C SER A 246 -12.16 0.35 33.42
N HIS A 247 -12.10 0.09 34.73
CA HIS A 247 -11.81 -1.23 35.30
C HIS A 247 -13.09 -2.02 35.61
N ARG A 248 -14.27 -1.42 35.41
CA ARG A 248 -15.57 -2.07 35.65
C ARG A 248 -16.16 -2.71 34.40
N VAL A 249 -15.66 -2.33 33.23
CA VAL A 249 -15.98 -3.01 31.98
C VAL A 249 -15.18 -4.32 31.90
N PRO A 250 -15.80 -5.45 31.49
CA PRO A 250 -15.08 -6.71 31.34
C PRO A 250 -13.89 -6.58 30.40
N ALA A 251 -12.72 -7.11 30.79
CA ALA A 251 -11.50 -7.03 29.98
C ALA A 251 -11.61 -7.71 28.59
N THR A 252 -12.62 -8.58 28.41
CA THR A 252 -12.95 -9.21 27.12
C THR A 252 -13.75 -8.30 26.19
N THR A 253 -14.19 -7.13 26.66
CA THR A 253 -14.95 -6.15 25.90
C THR A 253 -14.03 -5.02 25.46
N VAL A 254 -13.74 -4.96 24.16
CA VAL A 254 -13.08 -3.80 23.56
C VAL A 254 -14.14 -2.72 23.34
N ILE A 255 -13.93 -1.54 23.92
CA ILE A 255 -14.79 -0.38 23.72
C ILE A 255 -14.22 0.42 22.56
N HIS A 256 -14.85 0.30 21.40
CA HIS A 256 -14.42 1.06 20.25
C HIS A 256 -14.98 2.49 20.33
N TYR A 257 -14.31 3.44 19.67
CA TYR A 257 -14.73 4.83 19.62
C TYR A 257 -14.36 5.48 18.30
N GLY A 258 -15.32 6.18 17.70
CA GLY A 258 -15.10 6.99 16.51
C GLY A 258 -14.22 8.19 16.84
N LEU A 259 -13.32 8.57 15.95
CA LEU A 259 -12.48 9.76 16.08
C LEU A 259 -12.31 10.44 14.72
N ILE A 260 -12.70 11.71 14.65
CA ILE A 260 -12.59 12.55 13.44
C ILE A 260 -11.18 13.13 13.39
N ALA A 261 -10.35 12.65 12.47
CA ALA A 261 -8.95 13.05 12.32
C ALA A 261 -8.75 14.05 11.17
N ASP A 262 -9.55 15.11 11.09
CA ASP A 262 -9.45 16.11 10.01
C ASP A 262 -8.50 17.29 10.34
N GLY A 263 -7.94 17.32 11.54
CA GLY A 263 -7.09 18.40 12.04
C GLY A 263 -7.86 19.66 12.46
N ILE A 264 -9.20 19.63 12.46
CA ILE A 264 -10.08 20.74 12.80
C ILE A 264 -10.95 20.38 14.01
N HIS A 265 -11.71 19.29 13.94
CA HIS A 265 -12.57 18.82 15.03
C HIS A 265 -11.76 18.26 16.19
N THR A 266 -10.67 17.54 15.86
CA THR A 266 -9.79 16.96 16.86
C THR A 266 -8.37 17.47 16.68
N HIS A 267 -7.87 18.17 17.71
CA HIS A 267 -6.47 18.60 17.75
C HIS A 267 -5.53 17.38 17.79
N SER A 268 -4.37 17.43 17.12
CA SER A 268 -3.43 16.29 17.01
C SER A 268 -2.98 15.72 18.37
N ALA A 269 -2.84 16.59 19.38
CA ALA A 269 -2.55 16.15 20.76
C ALA A 269 -3.65 15.28 21.37
N THR A 270 -4.91 15.53 21.03
CA THR A 270 -6.06 14.76 21.48
C THR A 270 -6.13 13.41 20.77
N ILE A 271 -5.78 13.36 19.46
CA ILE A 271 -5.61 12.09 18.72
C ILE A 271 -4.58 11.20 19.42
N ARG A 272 -3.40 11.77 19.73
CA ARG A 272 -2.35 11.05 20.47
C ARG A 272 -2.78 10.62 21.87
N LEU A 273 -3.55 11.45 22.57
CA LEU A 273 -4.05 11.13 23.91
C LEU A 273 -4.96 9.90 23.85
N ALA A 274 -5.97 9.91 22.97
CA ALA A 274 -6.88 8.79 22.82
C ALA A 274 -6.14 7.51 22.40
N HIS A 275 -5.28 7.61 21.37
CA HIS A 275 -4.49 6.48 20.88
C HIS A 275 -3.58 5.88 21.95
N ARG A 276 -2.86 6.70 22.75
CA ARG A 276 -1.98 6.16 23.80
C ARG A 276 -2.74 5.46 24.92
N VAL A 277 -3.97 5.88 25.17
CA VAL A 277 -4.81 5.32 26.23
C VAL A 277 -5.46 4.01 25.78
N HIS A 278 -6.05 3.98 24.58
CA HIS A 278 -6.78 2.80 24.10
C HIS A 278 -6.67 2.61 22.58
N PRO A 279 -5.49 2.23 22.06
CA PRO A 279 -5.23 2.21 20.61
C PRO A 279 -6.11 1.21 19.86
N GLN A 280 -6.41 0.07 20.48
CA GLN A 280 -7.24 -1.00 19.89
C GLN A 280 -8.72 -0.62 19.75
N GLY A 281 -9.19 0.39 20.48
CA GLY A 281 -10.57 0.88 20.36
C GLY A 281 -10.72 1.99 19.33
N LEU A 282 -9.63 2.57 18.82
CA LEU A 282 -9.70 3.76 17.97
C LEU A 282 -10.23 3.40 16.58
N VAL A 283 -11.37 3.97 16.21
CA VAL A 283 -11.93 3.87 14.85
C VAL A 283 -11.90 5.25 14.21
N LEU A 284 -11.25 5.36 13.05
CA LEU A 284 -11.34 6.58 12.25
C LEU A 284 -12.72 6.62 11.59
N VAL A 285 -13.38 7.76 11.74
CA VAL A 285 -14.62 8.10 11.04
C VAL A 285 -14.45 9.46 10.39
N THR A 286 -15.07 9.68 9.23
CA THR A 286 -14.98 10.99 8.59
C THR A 286 -15.94 11.99 9.24
N ASP A 287 -17.12 11.52 9.64
CA ASP A 287 -18.28 12.37 9.97
C ASP A 287 -18.50 13.44 8.89
N ALA A 288 -18.20 13.08 7.63
CA ALA A 288 -18.20 14.02 6.53
C ALA A 288 -19.63 14.42 6.18
N LEU A 289 -19.81 15.71 5.89
CA LEU A 289 -21.03 16.25 5.32
C LEU A 289 -21.03 16.08 3.79
N ASP A 290 -22.20 16.38 3.21
CA ASP A 290 -22.44 16.39 1.77
C ASP A 290 -21.44 17.24 0.97
N ALA A 291 -20.72 18.17 1.60
CA ALA A 291 -19.63 18.93 0.99
C ALA A 291 -18.35 18.12 0.64
N LEU A 292 -18.15 16.92 1.18
CA LEU A 292 -16.98 16.08 0.87
C LEU A 292 -16.87 15.85 -0.65
N GLY A 293 -15.69 16.10 -1.22
CA GLY A 293 -15.41 15.87 -2.63
C GLY A 293 -15.99 16.93 -3.60
N LEU A 294 -16.60 18.00 -3.08
CA LEU A 294 -16.95 19.16 -3.89
C LEU A 294 -15.71 20.02 -4.17
N PRO A 295 -15.61 20.67 -5.35
CA PRO A 295 -14.52 21.59 -5.65
C PRO A 295 -14.58 22.84 -4.75
N GLU A 296 -13.49 23.59 -4.66
CA GLU A 296 -13.53 24.87 -3.96
C GLU A 296 -14.56 25.83 -4.59
N GLY A 297 -15.32 26.52 -3.74
CA GLY A 297 -16.40 27.39 -4.19
C GLY A 297 -17.55 27.49 -3.18
N ILE A 298 -18.61 28.19 -3.59
CA ILE A 298 -19.86 28.28 -2.83
C ILE A 298 -20.83 27.25 -3.40
N HIS A 299 -21.32 26.38 -2.53
CA HIS A 299 -22.27 25.32 -2.85
C HIS A 299 -23.54 25.50 -2.04
N ARG A 300 -24.68 25.11 -2.61
CA ARG A 300 -25.95 25.10 -1.88
C ARG A 300 -26.21 23.69 -1.36
N LEU A 301 -26.15 23.53 -0.05
CA LEU A 301 -26.25 22.26 0.67
C LEU A 301 -27.40 22.35 1.66
N GLY A 302 -28.49 21.64 1.35
CA GLY A 302 -29.79 21.85 1.99
C GLY A 302 -30.25 23.31 1.91
N PRO A 303 -30.71 23.92 3.02
CA PRO A 303 -31.12 25.32 3.06
C PRO A 303 -29.96 26.32 3.18
N GLN A 304 -28.71 25.85 3.35
CA GLN A 304 -27.56 26.70 3.62
C GLN A 304 -26.65 26.86 2.38
N GLU A 305 -26.00 28.01 2.28
CA GLU A 305 -24.88 28.21 1.35
C GLU A 305 -23.59 27.93 2.12
N ILE A 306 -22.79 27.00 1.62
CA ILE A 306 -21.53 26.55 2.24
C ILE A 306 -20.37 26.93 1.33
N ALA A 307 -19.38 27.61 1.90
CA ALA A 307 -18.11 27.90 1.24
C ALA A 307 -17.11 26.79 1.53
N VAL A 308 -16.66 26.10 0.48
CA VAL A 308 -15.58 25.11 0.54
C VAL A 308 -14.29 25.79 0.13
N LYS A 309 -13.32 25.87 1.05
CA LYS A 309 -12.01 26.49 0.81
C LYS A 309 -10.95 25.88 1.70
N ASN A 310 -9.77 25.56 1.16
CA ASN A 310 -8.64 25.01 1.91
C ASN A 310 -9.04 23.78 2.77
N LYS A 311 -9.86 22.88 2.20
CA LYS A 311 -10.38 21.68 2.88
C LYS A 311 -11.22 21.97 4.13
N ARG A 312 -11.85 23.15 4.19
CA ARG A 312 -12.81 23.54 5.23
C ARG A 312 -14.14 23.87 4.59
N ALA A 313 -15.23 23.49 5.26
CA ALA A 313 -16.57 23.96 4.94
C ALA A 313 -17.02 24.97 6.01
N THR A 314 -17.41 26.17 5.58
CA THR A 314 -18.01 27.18 6.46
C THR A 314 -19.33 27.70 5.91
N ILE A 315 -20.21 28.24 6.76
CA ILE A 315 -21.39 28.97 6.29
C ILE A 315 -20.90 30.16 5.45
N ALA A 316 -21.39 30.26 4.21
CA ALA A 316 -20.96 31.28 3.26
C ALA A 316 -21.10 32.70 3.87
N GLY A 317 -20.04 33.49 3.76
CA GLY A 317 -19.97 34.82 4.37
C GLY A 317 -19.60 34.83 5.86
N THR A 318 -19.25 33.68 6.47
CA THR A 318 -18.84 33.56 7.87
C THR A 318 -17.61 32.65 8.05
N GLU A 319 -17.05 32.63 9.27
CA GLU A 319 -16.00 31.68 9.69
C GLU A 319 -16.56 30.44 10.42
N THR A 320 -17.89 30.32 10.54
CA THR A 320 -18.55 29.22 11.25
C THR A 320 -18.41 27.92 10.48
N LEU A 321 -17.77 26.92 11.07
CA LEU A 321 -17.56 25.59 10.46
C LEU A 321 -18.87 24.80 10.34
N CYS A 322 -19.01 24.10 9.22
CA CYS A 322 -20.11 23.16 8.96
C CYS A 322 -19.54 21.75 8.82
N GLY A 323 -19.44 21.01 9.94
CA GLY A 323 -18.99 19.62 9.98
C GLY A 323 -17.66 19.35 9.30
N SER A 324 -17.32 18.06 9.11
CA SER A 324 -16.10 17.68 8.41
C SER A 324 -16.34 17.56 6.90
N ILE A 325 -15.28 17.80 6.13
CA ILE A 325 -15.21 17.46 4.69
C ILE A 325 -13.96 16.63 4.38
N ALA A 326 -13.33 16.05 5.41
CA ALA A 326 -12.16 15.22 5.23
C ALA A 326 -12.54 13.85 4.69
N SER A 327 -11.73 13.35 3.77
CA SER A 327 -11.82 11.97 3.30
C SER A 327 -11.19 11.00 4.29
N MET A 328 -11.51 9.71 4.15
CA MET A 328 -10.91 8.67 5.00
C MET A 328 -9.39 8.59 4.83
N THR A 329 -8.88 8.71 3.60
CA THR A 329 -7.43 8.81 3.32
C THR A 329 -6.78 9.95 4.12
N GLU A 330 -7.41 11.12 4.16
CA GLU A 330 -6.88 12.27 4.92
C GLU A 330 -6.92 11.99 6.43
N CYS A 331 -7.97 11.36 6.94
CA CYS A 331 -8.05 10.96 8.34
C CYS A 331 -6.90 10.01 8.73
N VAL A 332 -6.62 9.01 7.90
CA VAL A 332 -5.49 8.06 8.09
C VAL A 332 -4.15 8.79 8.05
N GLN A 333 -3.95 9.68 7.07
CA GLN A 333 -2.72 10.48 6.95
C GLN A 333 -2.51 11.40 8.14
N ASN A 334 -3.55 12.11 8.58
CA ASN A 334 -3.51 13.01 9.72
C ASN A 334 -3.26 12.27 11.03
N MET A 335 -3.85 11.09 11.22
CA MET A 335 -3.56 10.23 12.37
C MET A 335 -2.08 9.81 12.37
N ARG A 336 -1.56 9.28 11.26
CA ARG A 336 -0.14 8.92 11.13
C ARG A 336 0.77 10.11 11.43
N GLN A 337 0.47 11.28 10.87
CA GLN A 337 1.25 12.49 11.12
C GLN A 337 1.20 12.91 12.59
N ALA A 338 0.02 12.88 13.21
CA ALA A 338 -0.15 13.22 14.62
C ALA A 338 0.66 12.29 15.54
N LEU A 339 0.73 10.99 15.23
CA LEU A 339 1.54 10.03 15.96
C LEU A 339 3.05 10.28 15.77
N LEU A 340 3.49 10.50 14.53
CA LEU A 340 4.87 10.87 14.22
C LEU A 340 5.31 12.13 14.99
N ASP A 341 4.53 13.20 14.93
CA ASP A 341 4.80 14.46 15.64
C ASP A 341 4.94 14.29 17.15
N GLY A 342 4.30 13.26 17.72
CA GLY A 342 4.40 12.91 19.13
C GLY A 342 5.79 12.43 19.56
N GLU A 343 6.56 11.89 18.63
CA GLU A 343 7.87 11.28 18.89
C GLU A 343 9.04 12.11 18.34
N THR A 344 8.80 13.00 17.37
CA THR A 344 9.83 13.85 16.75
C THR A 344 10.44 14.90 17.67
N ASN A 345 9.76 15.29 18.75
CA ASN A 345 10.33 16.17 19.77
C ASN A 345 11.34 15.45 20.69
N LYS A 346 11.51 14.13 20.58
CA LYS A 346 12.54 13.38 21.33
C LYS A 346 13.79 13.10 20.52
N CYS A 347 13.74 13.11 19.19
CA CYS A 347 14.88 13.03 18.27
C CYS A 347 14.40 13.39 16.86
N ASN A 348 15.25 14.03 16.03
CA ASN A 348 15.01 14.18 14.59
C ASN A 348 14.35 12.91 14.01
N VAL A 349 13.33 13.03 13.15
CA VAL A 349 12.62 11.90 12.47
C VAL A 349 13.59 10.83 11.94
N LYS A 350 14.81 11.25 11.58
CA LYS A 350 15.94 10.42 11.14
C LYS A 350 16.40 9.34 12.14
N ASN A 351 16.07 9.45 13.43
CA ASN A 351 16.48 8.52 14.48
C ASN A 351 15.36 7.55 14.94
N LEU A 352 14.13 7.68 14.41
CA LEU A 352 13.11 6.66 14.65
C LEU A 352 13.51 5.37 13.92
N SER A 353 13.39 4.23 14.60
CA SER A 353 13.61 2.95 13.94
C SER A 353 12.56 2.74 12.86
N GLU A 354 12.91 1.99 11.82
CA GLU A 354 11.95 1.70 10.74
C GLU A 354 10.72 0.95 11.27
N ASN A 355 10.91 0.14 12.31
CA ASN A 355 9.83 -0.57 13.00
C ASN A 355 8.83 0.39 13.68
N ASP A 356 9.30 1.51 14.25
CA ASP A 356 8.41 2.49 14.89
C ASP A 356 7.55 3.23 13.84
N LYS A 357 8.13 3.55 12.69
CA LYS A 357 7.40 4.17 11.57
C LYS A 357 6.35 3.23 11.00
N ASP A 358 6.73 1.95 10.81
CA ASP A 358 5.82 0.91 10.34
C ASP A 358 4.67 0.70 11.33
N LYS A 359 4.94 0.74 12.63
CA LYS A 359 3.89 0.66 13.66
C LYS A 359 2.84 1.77 13.51
N PHE A 360 3.26 3.03 13.29
CA PHE A 360 2.29 4.12 13.12
C PHE A 360 1.50 4.02 11.81
N ILE A 361 2.08 3.43 10.76
CA ILE A 361 1.34 3.08 9.54
C ILE A 361 0.27 2.03 9.86
N VAL A 362 0.66 0.94 10.53
CA VAL A 362 -0.26 -0.13 10.92
C VAL A 362 -1.40 0.41 11.79
N ASP A 363 -1.08 1.11 12.88
CA ASP A 363 -2.08 1.65 13.81
C ASP A 363 -3.09 2.57 13.10
N SER A 364 -2.62 3.40 12.14
CA SER A 364 -3.48 4.34 11.43
C SER A 364 -4.38 3.66 10.39
N ILE A 365 -3.88 2.61 9.73
CA ILE A 365 -4.67 1.84 8.76
C ILE A 365 -5.65 0.90 9.47
N GLU A 366 -5.24 0.23 10.56
CA GLU A 366 -6.14 -0.66 11.33
C GLU A 366 -7.32 0.11 11.93
N ALA A 367 -7.10 1.37 12.34
CA ALA A 367 -8.16 2.26 12.77
C ALA A 367 -9.23 2.56 11.69
N ALA A 368 -8.89 2.42 10.40
CA ALA A 368 -9.82 2.58 9.28
C ALA A 368 -10.21 1.23 8.63
N THR A 369 -9.76 0.09 9.15
CA THR A 369 -9.98 -1.23 8.53
C THR A 369 -10.41 -2.28 9.54
N LEU A 370 -9.48 -2.84 10.32
CA LEU A 370 -9.73 -3.89 11.29
C LEU A 370 -10.65 -3.44 12.43
N HIS A 371 -10.42 -2.27 13.00
CA HIS A 371 -11.21 -1.78 14.13
C HIS A 371 -12.67 -1.53 13.74
N PRO A 372 -13.00 -0.81 12.64
CA PRO A 372 -14.39 -0.68 12.22
C PRO A 372 -15.03 -2.02 11.81
N ALA A 373 -14.26 -2.96 11.23
CA ALA A 373 -14.76 -4.31 10.99
C ALA A 373 -15.10 -5.05 12.30
N SER A 374 -14.29 -4.87 13.34
CA SER A 374 -14.48 -5.47 14.66
C SER A 374 -15.70 -4.90 15.38
N VAL A 375 -15.99 -3.60 15.22
CA VAL A 375 -17.25 -2.98 15.71
C VAL A 375 -18.46 -3.71 15.14
N LEU A 376 -18.46 -3.97 13.84
CA LEU A 376 -19.55 -4.66 13.14
C LEU A 376 -19.48 -6.19 13.22
N ARG A 377 -18.42 -6.75 13.84
CA ARG A 377 -18.15 -8.19 13.94
C ARG A 377 -18.04 -8.90 12.58
N ILE A 378 -17.42 -8.21 11.61
CA ILE A 378 -17.21 -8.70 10.24
C ILE A 378 -15.73 -8.87 9.89
N GLU A 379 -14.83 -8.88 10.87
CA GLU A 379 -13.37 -8.95 10.68
C GLU A 379 -12.89 -10.21 9.96
N LYS A 380 -13.68 -11.29 9.99
CA LYS A 380 -13.45 -12.52 9.20
C LYS A 380 -13.77 -12.36 7.71
N GLN A 381 -14.56 -11.35 7.36
CA GLN A 381 -15.02 -11.09 5.99
C GLN A 381 -14.38 -9.83 5.40
N LYS A 382 -14.18 -8.76 6.18
CA LYS A 382 -13.66 -7.46 5.73
C LYS A 382 -12.70 -6.86 6.75
N GLY A 383 -11.97 -5.83 6.33
CA GLY A 383 -11.04 -5.09 7.20
C GLY A 383 -9.75 -5.82 7.52
N THR A 384 -9.50 -7.00 6.91
CA THR A 384 -8.26 -7.75 7.03
C THR A 384 -7.84 -8.35 5.68
N LEU A 385 -6.56 -8.69 5.53
CA LEU A 385 -6.04 -9.49 4.40
C LEU A 385 -5.91 -10.98 4.79
N SER A 386 -6.81 -11.46 5.64
CA SER A 386 -6.85 -12.86 6.10
C SER A 386 -7.41 -13.77 5.01
N TYR A 387 -6.94 -15.02 4.95
CA TYR A 387 -7.46 -15.99 3.99
C TYR A 387 -8.97 -16.22 4.16
N GLY A 388 -9.70 -16.22 3.05
CA GLY A 388 -11.16 -16.33 3.01
C GLY A 388 -11.93 -15.01 3.18
N ALA A 389 -11.27 -13.93 3.58
CA ALA A 389 -11.86 -12.59 3.59
C ALA A 389 -12.14 -12.11 2.15
N ASP A 390 -13.06 -11.17 2.01
CA ASP A 390 -13.31 -10.47 0.75
C ASP A 390 -12.02 -9.80 0.27
N ALA A 391 -11.78 -9.89 -1.03
CA ALA A 391 -10.65 -9.25 -1.69
C ALA A 391 -10.90 -7.75 -1.89
N ASP A 392 -11.14 -7.05 -0.78
CA ASP A 392 -11.33 -5.61 -0.71
C ASP A 392 -10.06 -4.99 -0.14
N PHE A 393 -9.23 -4.41 -1.00
CA PHE A 393 -7.90 -3.91 -0.64
C PHE A 393 -7.53 -2.66 -1.43
N ILE A 394 -6.55 -1.93 -0.93
CA ILE A 394 -6.08 -0.68 -1.51
C ILE A 394 -4.57 -0.72 -1.66
N PHE A 395 -4.08 -0.04 -2.69
CA PHE A 395 -2.66 0.20 -2.90
C PHE A 395 -2.32 1.60 -2.40
N LEU A 396 -1.25 1.69 -1.61
CA LEU A 396 -0.82 2.91 -0.96
C LEU A 396 0.63 3.23 -1.31
N ASP A 397 0.93 4.51 -1.49
CA ASP A 397 2.32 5.00 -1.54
C ASP A 397 2.89 5.22 -0.12
N ASP A 398 4.16 5.65 -0.03
CA ASP A 398 4.84 5.90 1.25
C ASP A 398 4.20 7.02 2.09
N LYS A 399 3.37 7.87 1.48
CA LYS A 399 2.60 8.93 2.13
C LYS A 399 1.18 8.49 2.45
N LEU A 400 0.83 7.23 2.21
CA LEU A 400 -0.51 6.65 2.33
C LEU A 400 -1.54 7.32 1.40
N ASN A 401 -1.11 7.87 0.26
CA ASN A 401 -2.05 8.22 -0.80
C ASN A 401 -2.57 6.94 -1.45
N VAL A 402 -3.86 6.92 -1.79
CA VAL A 402 -4.49 5.79 -2.48
C VAL A 402 -4.09 5.83 -3.95
N LEU A 403 -3.37 4.80 -4.39
CA LEU A 403 -3.01 4.57 -5.79
C LEU A 403 -4.13 3.85 -6.54
N SER A 404 -4.76 2.88 -5.88
CA SER A 404 -5.86 2.10 -6.44
C SER A 404 -6.69 1.43 -5.35
N THR A 405 -7.96 1.16 -5.68
CA THR A 405 -8.92 0.50 -4.81
C THR A 405 -9.50 -0.71 -5.54
N PHE A 406 -9.52 -1.85 -4.86
CA PHE A 406 -10.04 -3.13 -5.36
C PHE A 406 -11.21 -3.57 -4.50
N ILE A 407 -12.24 -4.11 -5.14
CA ILE A 407 -13.42 -4.66 -4.49
C ILE A 407 -13.71 -6.02 -5.11
N ALA A 408 -13.83 -7.05 -4.26
CA ALA A 408 -13.94 -8.44 -4.69
C ALA A 408 -12.86 -8.84 -5.72
N GLY A 409 -11.62 -8.36 -5.54
CA GLY A 409 -10.47 -8.69 -6.39
C GLY A 409 -10.39 -7.92 -7.70
N GLU A 410 -11.39 -7.11 -8.02
CA GLU A 410 -11.46 -6.32 -9.25
C GLU A 410 -11.17 -4.85 -8.97
N GLN A 411 -10.46 -4.18 -9.89
CA GLN A 411 -10.09 -2.79 -9.74
C GLN A 411 -11.32 -1.88 -9.88
N ALA A 412 -11.70 -1.22 -8.78
CA ALA A 412 -12.83 -0.28 -8.74
C ALA A 412 -12.40 1.15 -9.08
N TRP A 413 -11.16 1.52 -8.73
CA TRP A 413 -10.62 2.86 -8.97
C TRP A 413 -9.09 2.88 -9.06
N THR A 414 -8.56 3.87 -9.77
CA THR A 414 -7.13 4.15 -9.93
C THR A 414 -6.88 5.66 -10.12
N ILE A 415 -5.70 6.14 -9.71
CA ILE A 415 -5.35 7.57 -9.60
C ILE A 415 -5.00 8.32 -10.91
N THR A 416 -5.08 7.73 -12.11
CA THR A 416 -4.43 8.17 -13.40
C THR A 416 -4.21 9.68 -13.60
N ASP A 417 -3.00 10.15 -14.01
CA ASP A 417 -2.46 10.04 -15.38
C ASP A 417 -1.09 9.31 -15.58
N GLU A 418 -0.34 8.89 -14.54
CA GLU A 418 0.97 8.21 -14.70
C GLU A 418 1.02 6.78 -14.10
N TRP A 419 0.12 6.46 -13.17
CA TRP A 419 0.10 5.17 -12.47
C TRP A 419 -1.07 4.30 -12.95
N SER A 420 -0.76 3.09 -13.41
CA SER A 420 -1.73 2.06 -13.81
C SER A 420 -1.27 0.69 -13.30
N ILE A 421 -2.21 -0.14 -12.85
CA ILE A 421 -1.92 -1.53 -12.47
C ILE A 421 -1.36 -2.34 -13.65
N ASP A 422 -1.72 -1.98 -14.89
CA ASP A 422 -1.18 -2.64 -16.08
C ASP A 422 0.33 -2.39 -16.25
N ASN A 423 0.88 -1.31 -15.68
CA ASN A 423 2.32 -1.05 -15.71
C ASN A 423 3.11 -2.05 -14.87
N ILE A 424 2.49 -2.62 -13.84
CA ILE A 424 3.09 -3.63 -12.96
C ILE A 424 2.61 -5.05 -13.31
N ARG A 425 1.75 -5.20 -14.31
CA ARG A 425 1.27 -6.50 -14.77
C ARG A 425 2.40 -7.28 -15.40
N ILE A 426 2.56 -8.50 -14.91
CA ILE A 426 3.43 -9.49 -15.49
C ILE A 426 2.80 -9.92 -16.80
N ASN A 427 3.41 -9.51 -17.90
CA ASN A 427 3.08 -10.10 -19.18
C ASN A 427 3.81 -11.45 -19.24
N PRO A 428 3.12 -12.59 -19.35
CA PRO A 428 3.79 -13.88 -19.49
C PRO A 428 4.72 -13.94 -20.73
N ASN A 429 4.53 -13.03 -21.69
CA ASN A 429 5.38 -12.83 -22.87
C ASN A 429 6.43 -11.69 -22.73
N LYS A 430 6.43 -10.92 -21.64
CA LYS A 430 7.50 -9.97 -21.32
C LYS A 430 8.38 -10.65 -20.27
N ASN A 431 9.48 -11.23 -20.74
CA ASN A 431 10.58 -11.68 -19.88
C ASN A 431 10.85 -10.64 -18.80
N PHE A 432 10.80 -11.10 -17.56
CA PHE A 432 10.94 -10.28 -16.38
C PHE A 432 12.30 -9.60 -16.36
N MET A 433 12.30 -8.26 -16.48
CA MET A 433 13.45 -7.47 -16.01
C MET A 433 13.36 -7.30 -14.50
N SER A 434 13.38 -8.41 -13.74
CA SER A 434 14.01 -8.37 -12.42
C SER A 434 15.51 -8.45 -12.71
N ARG A 435 16.35 -7.62 -12.09
CA ARG A 435 17.80 -7.66 -12.35
C ARG A 435 18.34 -9.00 -11.83
N SER A 436 18.31 -10.02 -12.68
CA SER A 436 19.00 -11.28 -12.44
C SER A 436 20.46 -10.96 -12.08
N PRO A 437 21.08 -11.69 -11.16
CA PRO A 437 22.42 -11.35 -10.70
C PRO A 437 23.39 -11.30 -11.89
N LYS A 438 24.30 -10.31 -11.89
CA LYS A 438 25.40 -10.29 -12.86
C LYS A 438 26.45 -11.31 -12.44
N VAL A 439 26.87 -12.16 -13.38
CA VAL A 439 27.87 -13.21 -13.15
C VAL A 439 29.00 -13.05 -14.17
N TYR A 440 30.21 -13.40 -13.73
CA TYR A 440 31.41 -13.47 -14.57
C TYR A 440 31.61 -14.90 -15.03
N LEU A 441 31.75 -15.10 -16.35
CA LEU A 441 32.04 -16.40 -16.94
C LEU A 441 33.40 -16.34 -17.63
N THR A 442 34.34 -17.19 -17.20
CA THR A 442 35.69 -17.26 -17.76
C THR A 442 35.89 -18.56 -18.52
N ARG A 443 36.42 -18.47 -19.75
CA ARG A 443 36.88 -19.61 -20.54
C ARG A 443 38.40 -19.54 -20.71
N ARG A 444 39.06 -20.68 -20.50
CA ARG A 444 40.52 -20.84 -20.60
C ARG A 444 40.88 -21.67 -21.83
N GLU A 445 41.79 -21.15 -22.65
CA GLU A 445 42.33 -21.80 -23.85
C GLU A 445 43.86 -21.68 -23.88
N THR A 446 44.53 -22.43 -24.75
CA THR A 446 45.99 -22.37 -24.94
C THR A 446 46.36 -22.29 -26.41
N PHE A 447 47.43 -21.57 -26.74
CA PHE A 447 48.00 -21.53 -28.09
C PHE A 447 49.51 -21.36 -28.03
N SER A 448 50.21 -21.72 -29.10
CA SER A 448 51.67 -21.59 -29.21
C SER A 448 52.02 -20.62 -30.33
N ALA A 449 52.81 -19.59 -30.06
CA ALA A 449 53.21 -18.64 -31.08
C ALA A 449 54.67 -18.21 -30.90
N SER A 450 55.34 -17.85 -31.99
CA SER A 450 56.69 -17.29 -31.96
C SER A 450 56.72 -15.81 -32.29
N HIS A 451 57.70 -15.10 -31.75
CA HIS A 451 57.88 -13.68 -32.01
C HIS A 451 59.32 -13.20 -31.79
N ARG A 452 59.59 -11.98 -32.22
CA ARG A 452 60.79 -11.21 -31.90
C ARG A 452 60.36 -9.82 -31.45
N LEU A 453 60.58 -9.50 -30.18
CA LEU A 453 60.30 -8.17 -29.67
C LEU A 453 61.29 -7.17 -30.26
N HIS A 454 60.86 -6.41 -31.27
CA HIS A 454 61.68 -5.42 -31.97
C HIS A 454 60.81 -4.23 -32.39
N SER A 455 61.20 -3.02 -32.00
CA SER A 455 60.58 -1.77 -32.41
C SER A 455 61.40 -1.10 -33.49
N THR A 456 60.80 -0.78 -34.64
CA THR A 456 61.51 -0.03 -35.69
C THR A 456 61.64 1.46 -35.36
N LEU A 457 61.07 1.93 -34.23
CA LEU A 457 61.24 3.29 -33.73
C LEU A 457 62.50 3.43 -32.85
N LEU A 458 63.12 2.31 -32.50
CA LEU A 458 64.33 2.24 -31.70
C LEU A 458 65.53 1.86 -32.59
N SER A 459 66.73 2.26 -32.18
CA SER A 459 67.95 1.74 -32.84
C SER A 459 68.13 0.24 -32.54
N ASP A 460 68.94 -0.46 -33.33
CA ASP A 460 69.25 -1.88 -33.08
C ASP A 460 69.87 -2.10 -31.70
N ASN A 461 70.75 -1.18 -31.27
CA ASN A 461 71.36 -1.25 -29.94
C ASN A 461 70.33 -1.06 -28.82
N ASP A 462 69.41 -0.10 -28.96
CA ASP A 462 68.36 0.14 -27.97
C ASP A 462 67.40 -1.06 -27.88
N ASN A 463 67.05 -1.66 -29.03
CA ASN A 463 66.25 -2.87 -29.07
C ASN A 463 66.91 -4.04 -28.32
N ILE A 464 68.22 -4.25 -28.53
CA ILE A 464 68.98 -5.29 -27.83
C ILE A 464 69.04 -4.99 -26.32
N GLN A 465 69.25 -3.74 -25.93
CA GLN A 465 69.32 -3.36 -24.52
C GLN A 465 67.97 -3.51 -23.80
N ILE A 466 66.87 -3.09 -24.43
CA ILE A 466 65.53 -3.10 -23.82
C ILE A 466 64.95 -4.52 -23.78
N PHE A 467 64.94 -5.23 -24.91
CA PHE A 467 64.26 -6.53 -25.03
C PHE A 467 65.19 -7.72 -24.78
N ASN A 468 66.51 -7.51 -24.76
CA ASN A 468 67.53 -8.51 -24.44
C ASN A 468 67.30 -9.81 -25.25
N LYS A 469 67.24 -10.97 -24.58
CA LYS A 469 67.06 -12.29 -25.20
C LYS A 469 65.80 -12.37 -26.08
N CYS A 470 64.77 -11.55 -25.82
CA CYS A 470 63.53 -11.53 -26.57
C CYS A 470 63.66 -10.82 -27.93
N ASN A 471 64.77 -10.10 -28.20
CA ASN A 471 65.08 -9.52 -29.52
C ASN A 471 65.89 -10.47 -30.45
N ASN A 472 65.91 -11.78 -30.19
CA ASN A 472 66.64 -12.74 -31.04
C ASN A 472 66.21 -12.62 -32.52
N PRO A 473 67.14 -12.37 -33.48
CA PRO A 473 66.81 -12.27 -34.91
C PRO A 473 66.10 -13.50 -35.50
N ASN A 474 66.29 -14.68 -34.91
CA ASN A 474 65.62 -15.92 -35.32
C ASN A 474 64.25 -16.12 -34.64
N GLY A 475 63.82 -15.17 -33.81
CA GLY A 475 62.62 -15.28 -32.98
C GLY A 475 62.78 -16.27 -31.82
N HIS A 476 61.71 -16.40 -31.04
CA HIS A 476 61.53 -17.42 -30.00
C HIS A 476 60.03 -17.70 -29.80
N GLY A 477 59.69 -18.87 -29.26
CA GLY A 477 58.30 -19.30 -29.08
C GLY A 477 57.86 -19.35 -27.61
N HIS A 478 56.58 -19.11 -27.38
CA HIS A 478 55.91 -19.28 -26.10
C HIS A 478 54.63 -20.10 -26.24
N ASN A 479 54.28 -20.80 -25.16
CA ASN A 479 53.01 -21.48 -25.00
C ASN A 479 52.12 -20.60 -24.11
N TYR A 480 51.21 -19.87 -24.75
CA TYR A 480 50.34 -18.93 -24.08
C TYR A 480 49.13 -19.64 -23.47
N VAL A 481 48.70 -19.16 -22.30
CA VAL A 481 47.38 -19.48 -21.73
C VAL A 481 46.52 -18.23 -21.79
N LEU A 482 45.38 -18.32 -22.46
CA LEU A 482 44.41 -17.23 -22.61
C LEU A 482 43.19 -17.51 -21.75
N GLU A 483 42.85 -16.57 -20.87
CA GLU A 483 41.58 -16.52 -20.15
C GLU A 483 40.74 -15.36 -20.67
N VAL A 484 39.54 -15.68 -21.16
CA VAL A 484 38.56 -14.71 -21.66
C VAL A 484 37.38 -14.70 -20.70
N THR A 485 37.16 -13.56 -20.05
CA THR A 485 36.05 -13.38 -19.11
C THR A 485 35.01 -12.45 -19.69
N VAL A 486 33.75 -12.90 -19.69
CA VAL A 486 32.59 -12.07 -19.99
C VAL A 486 31.78 -11.80 -18.73
N ILE A 487 30.98 -10.73 -18.76
CA ILE A 487 30.02 -10.39 -17.73
C ILE A 487 28.64 -10.20 -18.36
N GLY A 488 27.60 -10.72 -17.69
CA GLY A 488 26.23 -10.49 -18.08
C GLY A 488 25.26 -10.92 -16.99
N HIS A 489 24.00 -10.59 -17.22
CA HIS A 489 22.88 -11.04 -16.40
C HIS A 489 22.59 -12.52 -16.69
N ILE A 490 22.21 -13.30 -15.67
CA ILE A 490 21.72 -14.67 -15.90
C ILE A 490 20.40 -14.57 -16.68
N ASP A 491 20.32 -15.26 -17.82
CA ASP A 491 19.08 -15.39 -18.57
C ASP A 491 18.12 -16.31 -17.80
N ASP A 492 16.93 -15.82 -17.46
CA ASP A 492 15.97 -16.53 -16.60
C ASP A 492 15.43 -17.82 -17.24
N ASN A 493 15.48 -17.94 -18.57
CA ASN A 493 14.99 -19.11 -19.30
C ASN A 493 16.01 -20.24 -19.36
N THR A 494 17.29 -19.88 -19.51
CA THR A 494 18.38 -20.82 -19.76
C THR A 494 19.30 -21.01 -18.56
N GLY A 495 19.28 -20.10 -17.58
CA GLY A 495 20.18 -20.08 -16.43
C GLY A 495 21.64 -19.73 -16.78
N MET A 496 21.89 -19.20 -17.98
CA MET A 496 23.25 -18.92 -18.48
C MET A 496 23.49 -17.42 -18.65
N VAL A 497 24.75 -16.96 -18.51
CA VAL A 497 25.18 -15.62 -18.99
C VAL A 497 25.31 -15.63 -20.51
N MET A 498 25.99 -16.66 -21.03
CA MET A 498 26.10 -16.96 -22.46
C MET A 498 26.35 -18.47 -22.61
N ASN A 499 26.08 -19.04 -23.79
CA ASN A 499 26.46 -20.42 -24.05
C ASN A 499 28.00 -20.52 -24.17
N ILE A 500 28.63 -21.39 -23.37
CA ILE A 500 30.09 -21.51 -23.34
C ILE A 500 30.68 -22.06 -24.65
N SER A 501 29.85 -22.73 -25.46
CA SER A 501 30.22 -23.19 -26.80
C SER A 501 30.36 -22.03 -27.79
N ASP A 502 29.54 -20.99 -27.66
CA ASP A 502 29.64 -19.79 -28.50
C ASP A 502 30.94 -19.04 -28.18
N LEU A 503 31.27 -18.90 -26.89
CA LEU A 503 32.53 -18.28 -26.48
C LEU A 503 33.75 -19.07 -27.00
N LYS A 504 33.67 -20.40 -26.98
CA LYS A 504 34.68 -21.27 -27.59
C LYS A 504 34.86 -20.98 -29.07
N GLU A 505 33.77 -20.92 -29.81
CA GLU A 505 33.78 -20.73 -31.26
C GLU A 505 34.32 -19.34 -31.62
N LEU A 506 33.91 -18.30 -30.89
CA LEU A 506 34.46 -16.95 -31.07
C LEU A 506 35.97 -16.89 -30.84
N ILE A 507 36.47 -17.51 -29.75
CA ILE A 507 37.91 -17.59 -29.47
C ILE A 507 38.62 -18.38 -30.56
N GLN A 508 38.06 -19.52 -30.98
CA GLN A 508 38.66 -20.35 -32.03
C GLN A 508 38.81 -19.58 -33.35
N ILE A 509 37.74 -18.94 -33.82
CA ILE A 509 37.69 -18.28 -35.13
C ILE A 509 38.51 -16.99 -35.12
N TYR A 510 38.34 -16.16 -34.11
CA TYR A 510 38.87 -14.78 -34.13
C TYR A 510 40.17 -14.60 -33.35
N VAL A 511 40.64 -15.62 -32.64
CA VAL A 511 41.91 -15.57 -31.89
C VAL A 511 42.82 -16.72 -32.30
N LEU A 512 42.44 -17.96 -32.01
CA LEU A 512 43.34 -19.12 -32.17
C LEU A 512 43.71 -19.37 -33.63
N THR A 513 42.76 -19.27 -34.56
CA THR A 513 43.04 -19.42 -36.01
C THR A 513 44.04 -18.37 -36.52
N ILE A 514 44.13 -17.21 -35.86
CA ILE A 514 45.01 -16.11 -36.24
C ILE A 514 46.37 -16.23 -35.56
N LEU A 515 46.44 -16.70 -34.32
CA LEU A 515 47.64 -16.65 -33.49
C LEU A 515 48.35 -18.00 -33.34
N ASP A 516 47.62 -19.10 -33.31
CA ASP A 516 48.17 -20.41 -32.99
C ASP A 516 49.05 -20.94 -34.11
N HIS A 517 50.22 -21.44 -33.73
CA HIS A 517 51.31 -21.89 -34.60
C HIS A 517 51.76 -20.83 -35.64
N LYS A 518 51.66 -19.54 -35.29
CA LYS A 518 52.13 -18.43 -36.14
C LYS A 518 53.36 -17.74 -35.57
N HIS A 519 54.14 -17.13 -36.47
CA HIS A 519 55.08 -16.10 -36.09
C HIS A 519 54.37 -14.74 -36.04
N LEU A 520 54.15 -14.18 -34.85
CA LEU A 520 53.32 -12.99 -34.63
C LEU A 520 53.74 -11.81 -35.54
N ASP A 521 55.03 -11.52 -35.63
CA ASP A 521 55.53 -10.37 -36.40
C ASP A 521 55.52 -10.57 -37.93
N LEU A 522 55.40 -11.82 -38.41
CA LEU A 522 55.51 -12.16 -39.84
C LEU A 522 54.17 -12.60 -40.43
N ASP A 523 53.37 -13.34 -39.67
CA ASP A 523 52.15 -13.97 -40.14
C ASP A 523 50.88 -13.21 -39.72
N VAL A 524 50.93 -12.44 -38.63
CA VAL A 524 49.77 -11.71 -38.11
C VAL A 524 49.80 -10.28 -38.60
N GLU A 525 48.87 -9.96 -39.51
CA GLU A 525 48.82 -8.66 -40.19
C GLU A 525 48.84 -7.47 -39.24
N TYR A 526 48.17 -7.58 -38.09
CA TYR A 526 48.12 -6.52 -37.07
C TYR A 526 49.51 -6.09 -36.61
N PHE A 527 50.41 -7.04 -36.32
CA PHE A 527 51.78 -6.72 -35.87
C PHE A 527 52.69 -6.37 -37.04
N ARG A 528 52.58 -7.10 -38.15
CA ARG A 528 53.41 -6.89 -39.34
C ARG A 528 53.25 -5.50 -39.98
N THR A 529 52.01 -5.02 -40.11
CA THR A 529 51.69 -3.82 -40.90
C THR A 529 51.60 -2.54 -40.07
N LYS A 530 51.15 -2.63 -38.82
CA LYS A 530 51.00 -1.46 -37.94
C LYS A 530 52.27 -1.11 -37.18
N ASN A 531 53.34 -1.91 -37.36
CA ASN A 531 54.62 -1.70 -36.69
C ASN A 531 54.50 -1.68 -35.16
N ILE A 532 53.60 -2.52 -34.64
CA ILE A 532 53.35 -2.69 -33.21
C ILE A 532 54.22 -3.85 -32.73
N VAL A 533 54.97 -3.63 -31.66
CA VAL A 533 55.79 -4.69 -31.06
C VAL A 533 54.88 -5.75 -30.44
N SER A 534 55.11 -7.03 -30.75
CA SER A 534 54.32 -8.19 -30.30
C SER A 534 54.55 -8.58 -28.82
N THR A 535 54.63 -7.58 -27.93
CA THR A 535 54.66 -7.83 -26.49
C THR A 535 53.33 -8.40 -26.01
N THR A 536 53.34 -9.07 -24.86
CA THR A 536 52.13 -9.69 -24.29
C THR A 536 51.05 -8.64 -23.94
N GLU A 537 51.43 -7.38 -23.67
CA GLU A 537 50.53 -6.23 -23.55
C GLU A 537 49.77 -5.96 -24.85
N ASN A 538 50.49 -5.75 -25.97
CA ASN A 538 49.84 -5.48 -27.25
C ASN A 538 49.07 -6.70 -27.77
N LEU A 539 49.50 -7.91 -27.43
CA LEU A 539 48.76 -9.14 -27.74
C LEU A 539 47.43 -9.21 -26.99
N SER A 540 47.39 -8.79 -25.73
CA SER A 540 46.15 -8.72 -24.94
C SER A 540 45.16 -7.69 -25.50
N VAL A 541 45.65 -6.53 -25.96
CA VAL A 541 44.84 -5.51 -26.64
C VAL A 541 44.29 -6.02 -27.97
N PHE A 542 45.13 -6.66 -28.79
CA PHE A 542 44.71 -7.28 -30.05
C PHE A 542 43.57 -8.29 -29.83
N ILE A 543 43.72 -9.20 -28.87
CA ILE A 543 42.70 -10.21 -28.55
C ILE A 543 41.39 -9.55 -28.11
N TRP A 544 41.46 -8.50 -27.28
CA TRP A 544 40.30 -7.74 -26.87
C TRP A 544 39.56 -7.12 -28.07
N GLU A 545 40.27 -6.46 -28.98
CA GLU A 545 39.70 -5.87 -30.19
C GLU A 545 39.01 -6.92 -31.08
N GLN A 546 39.57 -8.13 -31.16
CA GLN A 546 38.95 -9.22 -31.92
C GLN A 546 37.62 -9.69 -31.29
N LEU A 547 37.49 -9.70 -29.97
CA LEU A 547 36.35 -10.31 -29.30
C LEU A 547 35.25 -9.31 -28.90
N CYS A 548 35.61 -8.11 -28.44
CA CYS A 548 34.69 -7.18 -27.76
C CYS A 548 33.46 -6.85 -28.61
N SER A 549 33.65 -6.35 -29.84
CA SER A 549 32.56 -5.95 -30.73
C SER A 549 31.69 -7.13 -31.18
N ARG A 550 32.27 -8.33 -31.28
CA ARG A 550 31.59 -9.54 -31.75
C ARG A 550 30.71 -10.14 -30.68
N ILE A 551 31.21 -10.22 -29.45
CA ILE A 551 30.43 -10.66 -28.27
C ILE A 551 29.24 -9.71 -28.05
N GLN A 552 29.48 -8.41 -28.06
CA GLN A 552 28.42 -7.41 -27.91
C GLN A 552 27.34 -7.53 -28.99
N LYS A 553 27.74 -7.72 -30.26
CA LYS A 553 26.82 -7.86 -31.39
C LYS A 553 26.01 -9.16 -31.34
N GLN A 554 26.63 -10.29 -31.00
CA GLN A 554 25.94 -11.59 -30.97
C GLN A 554 24.90 -11.66 -29.85
N TYR A 555 25.14 -10.97 -28.74
CA TYR A 555 24.28 -10.99 -27.55
C TYR A 555 23.52 -9.66 -27.32
N ASN A 556 23.35 -8.83 -28.36
CA ASN A 556 22.59 -7.57 -28.30
C ASN A 556 22.91 -6.69 -27.07
N ASN A 557 24.19 -6.58 -26.70
CA ASN A 557 24.70 -5.85 -25.53
C ASN A 557 24.32 -6.42 -24.14
N HIS A 558 23.65 -7.56 -24.05
CA HIS A 558 23.32 -8.20 -22.76
C HIS A 558 24.54 -8.89 -22.11
N VAL A 559 25.53 -9.26 -22.91
CA VAL A 559 26.82 -9.83 -22.48
C VAL A 559 27.93 -8.92 -22.97
N GLN A 560 28.89 -8.65 -22.10
CA GLN A 560 30.02 -7.77 -22.36
C GLN A 560 31.33 -8.52 -22.10
N LEU A 561 32.34 -8.29 -22.93
CA LEU A 561 33.70 -8.70 -22.60
C LEU A 561 34.17 -7.89 -21.38
N TYR A 562 34.70 -8.59 -20.37
CA TYR A 562 35.10 -7.98 -19.11
C TYR A 562 36.62 -7.96 -18.93
N GLU A 563 37.28 -9.07 -19.23
CA GLU A 563 38.72 -9.20 -19.00
C GLU A 563 39.35 -10.18 -20.00
N ILE A 564 40.48 -9.78 -20.57
CA ILE A 564 41.44 -10.67 -21.22
C ILE A 564 42.63 -10.81 -20.27
N LYS A 565 42.94 -12.04 -19.86
CA LYS A 565 44.14 -12.36 -19.08
C LYS A 565 45.00 -13.35 -19.87
N LEU A 566 46.23 -12.95 -20.15
CA LEU A 566 47.15 -13.70 -21.01
C LEU A 566 48.43 -14.02 -20.23
N TYR A 567 48.74 -15.31 -20.16
CA TYR A 567 49.96 -15.83 -19.56
C TYR A 567 50.92 -16.18 -20.68
N GLU A 568 52.06 -15.50 -20.75
CA GLU A 568 53.18 -15.88 -21.63
C GLU A 568 54.01 -16.99 -20.95
N THR A 569 54.19 -16.87 -19.64
CA THR A 569 54.80 -17.88 -18.77
C THR A 569 54.05 -17.91 -17.43
N GLU A 570 54.39 -18.84 -16.53
CA GLU A 570 53.81 -18.88 -15.18
C GLU A 570 54.08 -17.61 -14.35
N LYS A 571 55.10 -16.82 -14.72
CA LYS A 571 55.51 -15.60 -14.00
C LYS A 571 55.15 -14.31 -14.73
N ASN A 572 54.84 -14.38 -16.02
CA ASN A 572 54.53 -13.22 -16.85
C ASN A 572 53.06 -13.27 -17.27
N ILE A 573 52.25 -12.43 -16.63
CA ILE A 573 50.79 -12.40 -16.79
C ILE A 573 50.38 -10.96 -17.08
N VAL A 574 49.63 -10.76 -18.15
CA VAL A 574 49.04 -9.47 -18.51
C VAL A 574 47.53 -9.56 -18.41
N THR A 575 46.90 -8.49 -17.92
CA THR A 575 45.45 -8.36 -17.85
C THR A 575 45.02 -7.06 -18.52
N TYR A 576 44.01 -7.12 -19.39
CA TYR A 576 43.43 -5.96 -20.07
C TYR A 576 41.91 -6.00 -19.99
N ARG A 577 41.29 -4.85 -19.67
CA ARG A 577 39.84 -4.69 -19.46
C ARG A 577 39.20 -3.64 -20.38
N GLY A 578 39.91 -3.23 -21.44
CA GLY A 578 39.41 -2.24 -22.40
C GLY A 578 39.52 -0.78 -21.95
N GLU A 579 40.44 -0.47 -21.03
CA GLU A 579 40.71 0.88 -20.48
C GLU A 579 41.60 1.74 -21.38
#